data_AF-A0A3P7NLW4-F1
#
_entry.id   AF-A0A3P7NLW4-F1
#
_cell.length_a   1.000
_cell.length_b   1.000
_cell.length_c   1.000
_cell.angle_alpha   90.00
_cell.angle_beta   90.00
_cell.angle_gamma   90.00
#
_symmetry.space_group_name_H-M   'P 1'
#
loop_
_entity.id
_entity.type
_entity.pdbx_description
1 polymer ?
#
loop_
_entity_poly.entity_id
_entity_poly.type
_entity_poly.pdbx_seq_one_letter_code
_entity_poly.pdbx_strand_id
1 'polypeptide(L)'
;ARSIANAIRRTWISRWGAPLSFHSDCGHNFESQLFHDVCEILSVQKTHTTPYHPEGNGLVERTNRTINNLLLAFCEDNHRHDWDLHLPLCLMAYRASTHSSTGFTPHYLWTGCDLRLPVDLSFPLPSPTDTTVHDFATHLRETTRSALNAARTTVGIASTRQKEYFDRHAAENPFQVDDLVMRAKPSHNISSKFHYR
;
A
#
# COMPACT_ATOMS: atom_id res chain seq x y z
N ALA A 1 -18.94 1.97 7.50
CA ALA A 1 -19.17 1.45 6.13
C ALA A 1 -19.40 2.56 5.09
N ARG A 2 -20.50 3.33 5.19
CA ARG A 2 -20.87 4.37 4.18
C ARG A 2 -19.75 5.38 3.89
N SER A 3 -19.08 5.89 4.92
CA SER A 3 -17.97 6.84 4.74
C SER A 3 -16.80 6.23 3.96
N ILE A 4 -16.46 4.95 4.21
CA ILE A 4 -15.40 4.24 3.50
C ILE A 4 -15.78 4.02 2.04
N ALA A 5 -16.99 3.53 1.77
CA ALA A 5 -17.47 3.34 0.40
C ALA A 5 -17.46 4.67 -0.39
N ASN A 6 -17.90 5.77 0.24
CA ASN A 6 -17.83 7.09 -0.37
C ASN A 6 -16.40 7.57 -0.60
N ALA A 7 -15.49 7.33 0.35
CA ALA A 7 -14.08 7.68 0.21
C ALA A 7 -13.48 6.93 -0.98
N ILE A 8 -13.58 5.60 -1.02
CA ILE A 8 -13.03 4.76 -2.11
C ILE A 8 -13.59 5.19 -3.47
N ARG A 9 -14.90 5.45 -3.56
CA ARG A 9 -15.52 5.92 -4.81
C ARG A 9 -14.94 7.27 -5.25
N ARG A 10 -14.86 8.24 -4.33
CA ARG A 10 -14.42 9.62 -4.62
C ARG A 10 -12.92 9.74 -4.85
N THR A 11 -12.10 8.93 -4.18
CA THR A 11 -10.64 9.07 -4.23
C THR A 11 -9.99 8.08 -5.19
N TRP A 12 -10.42 6.82 -5.18
CA TRP A 12 -9.79 5.76 -5.97
C TRP A 12 -10.51 5.53 -7.29
N ILE A 13 -11.78 5.09 -7.22
CA ILE A 13 -12.52 4.64 -8.41
C ILE A 13 -12.65 5.76 -9.45
N SER A 14 -12.96 6.98 -9.01
CA SER A 14 -13.10 8.11 -9.94
C SER A 14 -11.79 8.56 -10.60
N ARG A 15 -10.63 8.22 -10.03
CA ARG A 15 -9.31 8.60 -10.57
C ARG A 15 -8.66 7.49 -11.36
N TRP A 16 -8.85 6.25 -10.93
CA TRP A 16 -8.08 5.09 -11.41
C TRP A 16 -8.95 3.95 -11.96
N GLY A 17 -10.26 4.02 -11.80
CA GLY A 17 -11.17 2.94 -12.16
C GLY A 17 -11.28 1.85 -11.08
N ALA A 18 -12.09 0.83 -11.38
CA ALA A 18 -12.32 -0.30 -10.49
C ALA A 18 -11.13 -1.28 -10.53
N PRO A 19 -10.56 -1.67 -9.37
CA PRO A 19 -9.53 -2.70 -9.34
C PRO A 19 -10.14 -4.09 -9.53
N LEU A 20 -9.30 -5.08 -9.85
CA LEU A 20 -9.75 -6.48 -9.94
C LEU A 20 -10.17 -7.03 -8.58
N SER A 21 -9.50 -6.62 -7.50
CA SER A 21 -9.81 -7.06 -6.15
C SER A 21 -9.54 -5.99 -5.09
N PHE A 22 -10.27 -6.06 -3.98
CA PHE A 22 -9.99 -5.35 -2.75
C PHE A 22 -9.58 -6.35 -1.66
N HIS A 23 -8.44 -6.11 -1.04
CA HIS A 23 -7.96 -6.89 0.10
C HIS A 23 -7.96 -6.00 1.35
N SER A 24 -8.53 -6.49 2.46
CA SER A 24 -8.56 -5.77 3.73
C SER A 24 -8.41 -6.71 4.92
N ASP A 25 -8.32 -6.15 6.13
CA ASP A 25 -8.54 -6.94 7.34
C ASP A 25 -10.03 -7.26 7.54
N CYS A 26 -10.34 -8.05 8.56
CA CYS A 26 -11.71 -8.37 8.99
C CYS A 26 -12.37 -7.21 9.78
N GLY A 27 -12.00 -5.96 9.51
CA GLY A 27 -12.60 -4.80 10.14
C GLY A 27 -14.08 -4.66 9.75
N HIS A 28 -14.95 -4.39 10.74
CA HIS A 28 -16.41 -4.28 10.55
C HIS A 28 -16.85 -3.35 9.40
N ASN A 29 -16.07 -2.31 9.09
CA ASN A 29 -16.40 -1.41 8.00
C ASN A 29 -16.19 -2.01 6.61
N PHE A 30 -15.26 -2.96 6.46
CA PHE A 30 -14.93 -3.65 5.21
C PHE A 30 -15.70 -4.96 5.05
N GLU A 31 -16.21 -5.52 6.15
CA GLU A 31 -17.06 -6.72 6.17
C GLU A 31 -18.56 -6.40 6.27
N SER A 32 -18.94 -5.12 6.17
CA SER A 32 -20.34 -4.72 6.17
C SER A 32 -21.03 -5.10 4.85
N GLN A 33 -22.32 -5.46 4.91
CA GLN A 33 -23.13 -5.76 3.71
C GLN A 33 -23.02 -4.66 2.65
N LEU A 34 -23.13 -3.39 3.05
CA LEU A 34 -22.99 -2.25 2.15
C LEU A 34 -21.68 -2.27 1.35
N PHE A 35 -20.58 -2.71 1.97
CA PHE A 35 -19.28 -2.76 1.29
C PHE A 35 -19.23 -3.92 0.28
N HIS A 36 -19.84 -5.06 0.61
CA HIS A 36 -20.01 -6.19 -0.30
C HIS A 36 -20.87 -5.79 -1.51
N ASP A 37 -22.02 -5.16 -1.29
CA ASP A 37 -22.91 -4.71 -2.37
C ASP A 37 -22.19 -3.73 -3.31
N VAL A 38 -21.38 -2.81 -2.76
CA VAL A 38 -20.58 -1.88 -3.57
C VAL A 38 -19.52 -2.63 -4.39
N CYS A 39 -18.85 -3.63 -3.81
CA CYS A 39 -17.89 -4.45 -4.55
C CYS A 39 -18.56 -5.24 -5.67
N GLU A 40 -19.74 -5.80 -5.41
CA GLU A 40 -20.53 -6.55 -6.41
C GLU A 40 -20.95 -5.67 -7.58
N ILE A 41 -21.48 -4.46 -7.30
CA ILE A 41 -21.87 -3.49 -8.35
C ILE A 41 -20.68 -3.09 -9.22
N LEU A 42 -19.49 -3.00 -8.63
CA LEU A 42 -18.26 -2.64 -9.33
C LEU A 42 -17.53 -3.85 -9.95
N SER A 43 -18.07 -5.07 -9.81
CA SER A 43 -17.44 -6.33 -10.20
C SER A 43 -16.03 -6.51 -9.62
N VAL A 44 -15.83 -6.07 -8.38
CA VAL A 44 -14.55 -6.16 -7.67
C VAL A 44 -14.57 -7.35 -6.71
N GLN A 45 -13.57 -8.21 -6.81
CA GLN A 45 -13.44 -9.35 -5.90
C GLN A 45 -13.00 -8.88 -4.50
N LYS A 46 -13.84 -9.10 -3.48
CA LYS A 46 -13.47 -8.83 -2.07
C LYS A 46 -12.71 -10.03 -1.49
N THR A 47 -11.55 -9.76 -0.91
CA THR A 47 -10.74 -10.71 -0.14
C THR A 47 -10.41 -10.11 1.24
N HIS A 48 -10.03 -10.96 2.20
CA HIS A 48 -9.63 -10.50 3.54
C HIS A 48 -8.49 -11.34 4.13
N THR A 49 -7.75 -10.77 5.08
CA THR A 49 -6.76 -11.52 5.86
C THR A 49 -7.42 -12.55 6.75
N THR A 50 -6.76 -13.68 6.99
CA THR A 50 -7.21 -14.63 8.01
C THR A 50 -7.33 -13.96 9.38
N PRO A 51 -8.41 -14.24 10.15
CA PRO A 51 -8.58 -13.66 11.47
C PRO A 51 -7.34 -13.91 12.35
N TYR A 52 -6.90 -12.87 13.05
CA TYR A 52 -5.75 -12.90 13.95
C TYR A 52 -4.40 -13.24 13.30
N HIS A 53 -4.29 -13.16 11.97
CA HIS A 53 -3.03 -13.26 11.23
C HIS A 53 -2.70 -11.91 10.54
N PRO A 54 -2.24 -10.90 11.30
CA PRO A 54 -1.94 -9.58 10.76
C PRO A 54 -0.80 -9.60 9.74
N GLU A 55 -0.01 -10.68 9.70
CA GLU A 55 1.09 -10.88 8.75
C GLU A 55 0.63 -10.74 7.29
N GLY A 56 -0.60 -11.15 6.97
CA GLY A 56 -1.20 -10.98 5.65
C GLY A 56 -1.44 -9.52 5.25
N ASN A 57 -1.50 -8.60 6.22
CA ASN A 57 -1.66 -7.15 5.99
C ASN A 57 -0.38 -6.34 6.28
N GLY A 58 0.75 -7.01 6.50
CA GLY A 58 1.97 -6.36 6.99
C GLY A 58 2.56 -5.30 6.05
N LEU A 59 2.20 -5.30 4.77
CA LEU A 59 2.58 -4.25 3.83
C LEU A 59 1.81 -2.94 4.09
N VAL A 60 0.51 -3.03 4.33
CA VAL A 60 -0.33 -1.86 4.67
C VAL A 60 0.10 -1.29 6.02
N GLU A 61 0.38 -2.15 7.00
CA GLU A 61 0.87 -1.70 8.31
C GLU A 61 2.22 -0.97 8.23
N ARG A 62 3.14 -1.47 7.40
CA ARG A 62 4.42 -0.78 7.14
C ARG A 62 4.21 0.56 6.45
N THR A 63 3.36 0.62 5.42
CA THR A 63 3.03 1.88 4.75
C THR A 63 2.41 2.89 5.70
N ASN A 64 1.45 2.49 6.53
CA ASN A 64 0.83 3.35 7.52
C ASN A 64 1.86 3.88 8.53
N ARG A 65 2.81 3.03 8.97
CA ARG A 65 3.90 3.46 9.83
C ARG A 65 4.78 4.52 9.17
N THR A 66 5.14 4.34 7.90
CA THR A 66 5.94 5.33 7.16
C THR A 66 5.19 6.66 7.04
N ILE A 67 3.89 6.63 6.70
CA ILE A 67 3.08 7.84 6.59
C ILE A 67 2.96 8.54 7.95
N ASN A 68 2.76 7.79 9.04
CA ASN A 68 2.71 8.36 10.38
C ASN A 68 4.05 9.00 10.78
N ASN A 69 5.18 8.37 10.46
CA ASN A 69 6.49 8.95 10.74
C ASN A 69 6.73 10.24 9.96
N LEU A 70 6.29 10.30 8.69
CA LEU A 70 6.33 11.52 7.90
C LEU A 70 5.45 12.60 8.52
N LEU A 71 4.22 12.28 8.91
CA LEU A 71 3.33 13.24 9.57
C LEU A 71 3.92 13.76 10.88
N LEU A 72 4.52 12.89 11.70
CA LEU A 72 5.18 13.29 12.94
C LEU A 72 6.31 14.30 12.67
N ALA A 73 7.17 14.02 11.69
CA ALA A 73 8.26 14.94 11.32
C ALA A 73 7.75 16.30 10.80
N PHE A 74 6.60 16.33 10.11
CA PHE A 74 5.99 17.59 9.65
C PHE A 74 5.26 18.36 10.75
N CYS A 75 4.86 17.70 11.84
CA CYS A 75 4.04 18.28 12.91
C CYS A 75 4.83 18.59 14.20
N GLU A 76 6.16 18.52 14.19
CA GLU A 76 7.01 18.72 15.39
C GLU A 76 6.89 20.14 15.98
N ASP A 77 6.51 21.16 15.20
CA ASP A 77 6.43 22.57 15.61
C ASP A 77 4.99 23.07 15.89
N ASN A 78 4.31 22.57 16.93
CA ASN A 78 2.98 23.03 17.37
C ASN A 78 1.80 22.91 16.38
N HIS A 79 1.99 22.36 15.18
CA HIS A 79 0.93 22.13 14.18
C HIS A 79 0.27 20.75 14.27
N ARG A 80 0.31 20.09 15.45
CA ARG A 80 -0.29 18.76 15.68
C ARG A 80 -1.78 18.70 15.33
N HIS A 81 -2.49 19.82 15.46
CA HIS A 81 -3.92 19.91 15.16
C HIS A 81 -4.23 20.04 13.67
N ASP A 82 -3.24 20.40 12.84
CA ASP A 82 -3.38 20.69 11.41
C ASP A 82 -2.78 19.56 10.54
N TRP A 83 -2.64 18.36 11.09
CA TRP A 83 -2.02 17.22 10.41
C TRP A 83 -2.73 16.87 9.08
N ASP A 84 -4.02 17.14 8.98
CA ASP A 84 -4.84 16.91 7.80
C ASP A 84 -4.49 17.89 6.66
N LEU A 85 -4.08 19.12 6.98
CA LEU A 85 -3.56 20.09 6.02
C LEU A 85 -2.20 19.67 5.46
N HIS A 86 -1.38 18.98 6.27
CA HIS A 86 -0.06 18.49 5.86
C HIS A 86 -0.11 17.14 5.13
N LEU A 87 -1.17 16.35 5.32
CA LEU A 87 -1.32 15.02 4.72
C LEU A 87 -1.08 14.99 3.19
N PRO A 88 -1.58 15.93 2.36
CA PRO A 88 -1.29 15.93 0.93
C PRO A 88 0.21 16.05 0.60
N LEU A 89 0.95 16.86 1.37
CA LEU A 89 2.40 17.05 1.21
C LEU A 89 3.17 15.81 1.67
N CYS A 90 2.78 15.19 2.79
CA CYS A 90 3.38 13.93 3.24
C CYS A 90 3.18 12.81 2.20
N LEU A 91 1.97 12.72 1.61
CA LEU A 91 1.68 11.75 0.56
C LEU A 91 2.47 12.05 -0.74
N MET A 92 2.74 13.33 -1.03
CA MET A 92 3.61 13.72 -2.15
C MET A 92 5.06 13.28 -1.90
N ALA A 93 5.61 13.56 -0.73
CA ALA A 93 6.95 13.15 -0.33
C ALA A 93 7.10 11.62 -0.37
N TYR A 94 6.10 10.88 0.13
CA TYR A 94 6.08 9.42 0.06
C TYR A 94 6.11 8.91 -1.39
N ARG A 95 5.30 9.49 -2.29
CA ARG A 95 5.27 9.10 -3.71
C ARG A 95 6.57 9.42 -4.46
N ALA A 96 7.30 10.44 -4.04
CA ALA A 96 8.55 10.88 -4.64
C ALA A 96 9.80 10.18 -4.06
N SER A 97 9.67 9.52 -2.90
CA SER A 97 10.80 8.88 -2.23
C SER A 97 11.01 7.46 -2.72
N THR A 98 12.26 7.04 -2.89
CA THR A 98 12.59 5.68 -3.32
C THR A 98 12.30 4.68 -2.21
N HIS A 99 11.60 3.61 -2.56
CA HIS A 99 11.26 2.55 -1.62
C HIS A 99 12.35 1.48 -1.59
N SER A 100 12.85 1.12 -0.41
CA SER A 100 13.90 0.10 -0.26
C SER A 100 13.49 -1.28 -0.77
N SER A 101 12.20 -1.62 -0.70
CA SER A 101 11.68 -2.91 -1.18
C SER A 101 11.66 -3.04 -2.70
N THR A 102 11.48 -1.94 -3.42
CA THR A 102 11.32 -1.92 -4.88
C THR A 102 12.51 -1.31 -5.60
N GLY A 103 13.28 -0.44 -4.95
CA GLY A 103 14.35 0.37 -5.56
C GLY A 103 13.87 1.63 -6.29
N PHE A 104 12.56 1.74 -6.55
CA PHE A 104 11.94 2.83 -7.30
C PHE A 104 10.98 3.66 -6.43
N THR A 105 10.65 4.86 -6.90
CA THR A 105 9.59 5.69 -6.29
C THR A 105 8.22 5.12 -6.65
N PRO A 106 7.21 5.22 -5.76
CA PRO A 106 5.84 4.80 -6.09
C PRO A 106 5.26 5.54 -7.30
N HIS A 107 5.57 6.83 -7.46
CA HIS A 107 5.11 7.60 -8.62
C HIS A 107 5.68 7.07 -9.94
N TYR A 108 6.97 6.76 -9.96
CA TYR A 108 7.64 6.23 -11.15
C TYR A 108 7.08 4.87 -11.55
N LEU A 109 6.85 3.96 -10.59
CA LEU A 109 6.24 2.66 -10.88
C LEU A 109 4.79 2.77 -11.42
N TRP A 110 4.08 3.83 -11.05
CA TRP A 110 2.70 4.05 -11.48
C TRP A 110 2.59 4.75 -12.84
N THR A 111 3.42 5.76 -13.08
CA THR A 111 3.30 6.66 -14.24
C THR A 111 4.39 6.49 -15.28
N GLY A 112 5.50 5.84 -14.94
CA GLY A 112 6.71 5.77 -15.77
C GLY A 112 7.56 7.04 -15.73
N CYS A 113 7.16 8.05 -14.97
CA CYS A 113 7.82 9.35 -14.89
C CYS A 113 8.20 9.68 -13.45
N ASP A 114 9.31 10.39 -13.27
CA ASP A 114 9.66 10.95 -11.96
C ASP A 114 8.70 12.09 -11.59
N LEU A 115 8.37 12.17 -10.29
CA LEU A 115 7.53 13.26 -9.80
C LEU A 115 8.37 14.53 -9.74
N ARG A 116 7.97 15.56 -10.49
CA ARG A 116 8.64 16.85 -10.46
C ARG A 116 8.34 17.60 -9.17
N LEU A 117 9.37 17.82 -8.36
CA LEU A 117 9.32 18.53 -7.08
C LEU A 117 9.70 20.01 -7.26
N PRO A 118 9.34 20.90 -6.32
CA PRO A 118 9.75 22.30 -6.36
C PRO A 118 11.27 22.49 -6.44
N VAL A 119 12.06 21.61 -5.82
CA VAL A 119 13.53 21.63 -5.89
C VAL A 119 14.05 21.43 -7.31
N ASP A 120 13.31 20.71 -8.16
CA ASP A 120 13.67 20.46 -9.55
C ASP A 120 13.47 21.69 -10.44
N LEU A 121 12.85 22.76 -9.93
CA LEU A 121 12.82 24.06 -10.60
C LEU A 121 14.16 24.78 -10.46
N SER A 122 14.83 24.60 -9.32
CA SER A 122 16.17 25.13 -9.08
C SER A 122 17.27 24.24 -9.66
N PHE A 123 17.02 22.92 -9.72
CA PHE A 123 17.93 21.92 -10.28
C PHE A 123 17.20 21.07 -11.34
N PRO A 124 17.17 21.52 -12.60
CA PRO A 124 16.40 20.86 -13.64
C PRO A 124 16.78 19.40 -13.83
N LEU A 125 15.77 18.53 -13.88
CA LEU A 125 15.94 17.15 -14.32
C LEU A 125 16.35 17.11 -15.80
N PRO A 126 17.09 16.07 -16.23
CA PRO A 126 17.43 15.88 -17.64
C PRO A 126 16.13 15.87 -18.46
N SER A 127 16.05 16.75 -19.46
CA SER A 127 14.90 16.74 -20.37
C SER A 127 15.00 15.53 -21.30
N PRO A 128 13.87 14.85 -21.60
CA PRO A 128 13.88 13.82 -22.61
C PRO A 128 14.38 14.42 -23.92
N THR A 129 15.32 13.72 -24.57
CA THR A 129 15.89 14.11 -25.87
C THR A 129 14.76 14.34 -26.88
N ASP A 130 14.93 15.27 -27.83
CA ASP A 130 13.98 15.53 -28.91
C ASP A 130 13.74 14.25 -29.73
N THR A 131 12.76 13.46 -29.31
CA THR A 131 12.36 12.20 -29.93
C THR A 131 10.95 12.39 -30.47
N THR A 132 10.59 11.63 -31.51
CA THR A 132 9.22 11.68 -32.01
C THR A 132 8.25 11.23 -30.91
N VAL A 133 6.98 11.68 -30.97
CA VAL A 133 5.95 11.28 -29.99
C VAL A 133 5.84 9.76 -29.88
N HIS A 134 6.02 9.06 -30.99
CA HIS A 134 5.98 7.59 -31.03
C HIS A 134 7.14 6.98 -30.25
N ASP A 135 8.36 7.46 -30.49
CA ASP A 135 9.57 6.97 -29.85
C ASP A 135 9.58 7.26 -28.34
N PHE A 136 9.04 8.41 -27.93
CA PHE A 136 8.85 8.71 -26.51
C PHE A 136 7.87 7.73 -25.86
N ALA A 137 6.74 7.45 -26.51
CA ALA A 137 5.73 6.53 -25.98
C ALA A 137 6.24 5.08 -25.89
N THR A 138 7.00 4.62 -26.88
CA THR A 138 7.63 3.28 -26.85
C THR A 138 8.68 3.20 -25.76
N HIS A 139 9.56 4.19 -25.66
CA HIS A 139 10.57 4.27 -24.60
C HIS A 139 9.94 4.31 -23.20
N LEU A 140 8.90 5.11 -22.99
CA LEU A 140 8.17 5.17 -21.72
C LEU A 140 7.55 3.81 -21.35
N ARG A 141 6.92 3.13 -22.33
CA ARG A 141 6.35 1.79 -22.10
C ARG A 141 7.44 0.78 -21.73
N GLU A 142 8.58 0.79 -22.42
CA GLU A 142 9.67 -0.15 -22.18
C GLU A 142 10.35 0.07 -20.83
N THR A 143 10.67 1.32 -20.51
CA THR A 143 11.27 1.70 -19.22
C THR A 143 10.34 1.37 -18.05
N THR A 144 9.05 1.73 -18.14
CA THR A 144 8.05 1.38 -17.11
C THR A 144 7.94 -0.13 -16.94
N ARG A 145 7.89 -0.90 -18.04
CA ARG A 145 7.85 -2.37 -17.99
C ARG A 145 9.11 -2.94 -17.34
N SER A 146 10.28 -2.42 -17.69
CA SER A 146 11.56 -2.85 -17.11
C SER A 146 11.61 -2.58 -15.61
N ALA A 147 11.22 -1.38 -15.19
CA ALA A 147 11.16 -0.99 -13.79
C ALA A 147 10.20 -1.86 -12.97
N LEU A 148 8.99 -2.14 -13.50
CA LEU A 148 8.03 -3.03 -12.86
C LEU A 148 8.56 -4.45 -12.74
N ASN A 149 9.26 -4.97 -13.76
CA ASN A 149 9.88 -6.28 -13.70
C ASN A 149 11.01 -6.32 -12.66
N ALA A 150 11.86 -5.30 -12.61
CA ALA A 150 12.91 -5.18 -11.59
C ALA A 150 12.32 -5.12 -10.17
N ALA A 151 11.28 -4.32 -9.96
CA ALA A 151 10.55 -4.22 -8.69
C ALA A 151 9.90 -5.55 -8.28
N ARG A 152 9.31 -6.28 -9.24
CA ARG A 152 8.74 -7.62 -8.99
C ARG A 152 9.81 -8.62 -8.58
N THR A 153 10.97 -8.58 -9.22
CA THR A 153 12.09 -9.47 -8.87
C THR A 153 12.60 -9.19 -7.46
N THR A 154 12.82 -7.91 -7.09
CA THR A 154 13.28 -7.55 -5.74
C THR A 154 12.25 -7.90 -4.67
N VAL A 155 10.96 -7.61 -4.91
CA VAL A 155 9.86 -8.03 -4.02
C VAL A 155 9.76 -9.54 -3.91
N GLY A 156 9.90 -10.28 -5.02
CA GLY A 156 9.87 -11.73 -5.05
C GLY A 156 11.01 -12.35 -4.23
N ILE A 157 12.24 -11.86 -4.40
CA ILE A 157 13.40 -12.30 -3.60
C ILE A 157 13.18 -12.03 -2.12
N ALA A 158 12.68 -10.84 -1.77
CA ALA A 158 12.37 -10.49 -0.39
C ALA A 158 11.28 -11.42 0.21
N SER A 159 10.24 -11.73 -0.57
CA SER A 159 9.18 -12.66 -0.18
C SER A 159 9.72 -14.06 0.06
N THR A 160 10.57 -14.59 -0.81
CA THR A 160 11.20 -15.92 -0.64
C THR A 160 12.05 -15.96 0.61
N ARG A 161 12.91 -14.95 0.84
CA ARG A 161 13.73 -14.86 2.06
C ARG A 161 12.89 -14.78 3.33
N GLN A 162 11.78 -14.02 3.30
CA GLN A 162 10.87 -13.92 4.43
C GLN A 162 10.21 -15.27 4.72
N LYS A 163 9.79 -16.00 3.68
CA LYS A 163 9.27 -17.35 3.81
C LYS A 163 10.30 -18.32 4.41
N GLU A 164 11.53 -18.34 3.89
CA GLU A 164 12.61 -19.20 4.42
C GLU A 164 12.95 -18.90 5.89
N TYR A 165 12.86 -17.64 6.30
CA TYR A 165 13.09 -17.26 7.69
C TYR A 165 11.95 -17.72 8.60
N PHE A 166 10.70 -17.57 8.15
CA PHE A 166 9.52 -18.04 8.86
C PHE A 166 9.51 -19.57 8.98
N ASP A 167 9.71 -20.28 7.87
CA ASP A 167 9.71 -21.74 7.79
C ASP A 167 10.79 -22.36 8.71
N ARG A 168 11.95 -21.68 8.88
CA ARG A 168 13.00 -22.11 9.83
C ARG A 168 12.54 -22.19 11.30
N HIS A 169 11.53 -21.43 11.68
CA HIS A 169 11.00 -21.39 13.04
C HIS A 169 9.62 -22.06 13.15
N ALA A 170 9.05 -22.49 12.03
CA ALA A 170 7.77 -23.20 12.01
C ALA A 170 8.01 -24.68 12.35
N ALA A 171 7.34 -25.19 13.38
CA ALA A 171 7.39 -26.61 13.70
C ALA A 171 6.71 -27.43 12.59
N GLU A 172 7.41 -28.43 12.06
CA GLU A 172 6.95 -29.33 10.98
C GLU A 172 5.89 -30.35 11.44
N ASN A 173 4.87 -29.92 12.19
CA ASN A 173 3.70 -30.77 12.44
C ASN A 173 2.57 -30.35 11.50
N PRO A 174 2.53 -30.86 10.25
CA PRO A 174 1.42 -30.59 9.34
C PRO A 174 0.15 -31.21 9.92
N PHE A 175 -0.86 -30.37 10.13
CA PHE A 175 -2.19 -30.81 10.57
C PHE A 175 -2.82 -31.71 9.51
N GLN A 176 -3.40 -32.81 9.93
CA GLN A 176 -4.26 -33.66 9.12
C GLN A 176 -5.72 -33.19 9.22
N VAL A 177 -6.53 -33.56 8.22
CA VAL A 177 -7.98 -33.39 8.32
C VAL A 177 -8.47 -34.17 9.55
N ASP A 178 -9.32 -33.54 10.35
CA ASP A 178 -9.85 -34.01 11.65
C ASP A 178 -8.93 -33.86 12.88
N ASP A 179 -7.74 -33.25 12.73
CA ASP A 179 -6.92 -32.90 13.90
C ASP A 179 -7.58 -31.82 14.77
N LEU A 180 -7.58 -32.05 16.09
CA LEU A 180 -8.03 -31.06 17.06
C LEU A 180 -6.94 -30.00 17.28
N VAL A 181 -7.22 -28.78 16.82
CA VAL A 181 -6.31 -27.64 16.97
C VAL A 181 -6.81 -26.66 18.03
N MET A 182 -5.89 -26.14 18.85
CA MET A 182 -6.20 -25.07 19.79
C MET A 182 -6.28 -23.74 19.05
N ARG A 183 -7.47 -23.14 19.02
CA ARG A 183 -7.66 -21.78 18.50
C ARG A 183 -7.50 -20.77 19.63
N ALA A 184 -6.48 -19.90 19.53
CA ALA A 184 -6.33 -18.77 20.43
C ALA A 184 -7.55 -17.83 20.35
N LYS A 185 -8.21 -17.59 21.48
CA LYS A 185 -9.25 -16.57 21.64
C LYS A 185 -8.68 -15.45 22.51
N PRO A 186 -8.32 -14.28 21.97
CA PRO A 186 -7.89 -13.16 22.81
C PRO A 186 -9.05 -12.70 23.70
N SER A 187 -8.74 -12.36 24.96
CA SER A 187 -9.70 -11.76 25.88
C SER A 187 -10.15 -10.39 25.35
N HIS A 188 -11.40 -10.00 25.64
CA HIS A 188 -12.09 -8.82 25.10
C HIS A 188 -11.45 -7.44 25.40
N ASN A 189 -10.23 -7.36 25.93
CA ASN A 189 -9.67 -6.14 26.51
C ASN A 189 -8.36 -5.63 25.88
N ILE A 190 -8.09 -5.92 24.61
CA ILE A 190 -6.99 -5.26 23.87
C ILE A 190 -7.54 -4.59 22.61
N SER A 191 -8.46 -3.65 22.82
CA SER A 191 -8.68 -2.54 21.89
C SER A 191 -7.84 -1.37 22.37
N SER A 192 -6.57 -1.33 21.96
CA SER A 192 -5.73 -0.14 22.09
C SER A 192 -4.93 0.06 20.81
N LYS A 193 -5.60 0.05 19.65
CA LYS A 193 -4.96 0.45 18.38
C LYS A 193 -4.96 1.95 18.13
N PHE A 194 -5.53 2.78 19.03
CA PHE A 194 -5.33 4.23 19.01
C PHE A 194 -5.40 4.78 20.44
N HIS A 195 -4.26 5.12 21.03
CA HIS A 195 -4.22 6.05 22.15
C HIS A 195 -3.87 7.43 21.59
N TYR A 196 -4.82 8.36 21.68
CA TYR A 196 -4.49 9.79 21.69
C TYR A 196 -3.77 10.09 23.01
N ARG A 197 -2.58 10.68 22.91
CA ARG A 197 -1.97 11.51 23.96
C ARG A 197 -1.50 12.82 23.32
#